data_AF-A0A2V9MHH7-F1
#
_entry.id   AF-A0A2V9MHH7-F1
#
_cell.length_a   1.000
_cell.length_b   1.000
_cell.length_c   1.000
_cell.angle_alpha   90.00
_cell.angle_beta   90.00
_cell.angle_gamma   90.00
#
_symmetry.space_group_name_H-M   'P 1'
#
loop_
_entity.id
_entity.type
_entity.pdbx_description
1 polymer ?
#
loop_
_entity_poly.entity_id
_entity_poly.type
_entity_poly.pdbx_seq_one_letter_code
_entity_poly.pdbx_strand_id
1 'polypeptide(L)'
;MRFNMSWAKLLFGLSLCVILALYGIVEILSQGVAVPKRPARALPKVKIDIPLPKIQFEDIATKAGLTARHVTGGDDKKYILETTGSGVALFDYDNDGYPDIFFVNGTTLEGFPKGQEPISHLYHNNKNGTFTDVTRDAKLLRSGWGQGACVGDYDNDGYDDLFVTYYGQNVLYRNNGNGTFSDVTEKAGLLHKAVR
;
A
#
# COMPACT_ATOMS: atom_id res chain seq x y z
N MET A 1 -2.08 -17.57 -76.45
CA MET A 1 -2.92 -18.74 -76.07
C MET A 1 -2.17 -19.47 -74.96
N ARG A 2 -2.62 -19.38 -73.69
CA ARG A 2 -3.50 -20.36 -73.00
C ARG A 2 -2.87 -21.76 -73.04
N PHE A 3 -2.53 -22.48 -71.97
CA PHE A 3 -2.91 -22.52 -70.55
C PHE A 3 -1.72 -23.11 -69.78
N ASN A 4 -1.46 -22.68 -68.54
CA ASN A 4 -1.11 -23.65 -67.51
C ASN A 4 -1.58 -23.20 -66.12
N MET A 5 -2.12 -24.17 -65.41
CA MET A 5 -3.00 -24.04 -64.24
C MET A 5 -2.14 -23.90 -62.99
N SER A 6 -2.24 -22.78 -62.27
CA SER A 6 -1.55 -22.59 -60.97
C SER A 6 -2.56 -22.56 -59.83
N TRP A 7 -2.23 -23.36 -58.81
CA TRP A 7 -2.96 -23.74 -57.60
C TRP A 7 -3.38 -22.58 -56.66
N ALA A 8 -3.31 -21.33 -57.12
CA ALA A 8 -3.45 -20.15 -56.27
C ALA A 8 -4.90 -19.81 -55.86
N LYS A 9 -5.93 -20.47 -56.43
CA LYS A 9 -7.34 -20.16 -56.09
C LYS A 9 -7.96 -21.06 -55.02
N LEU A 10 -7.33 -22.17 -54.63
CA LEU A 10 -7.86 -23.03 -53.56
C LEU A 10 -7.45 -22.58 -52.16
N LEU A 11 -6.37 -21.79 -52.03
CA LEU A 11 -5.83 -21.38 -50.73
C LEU A 11 -6.43 -20.07 -50.18
N PHE A 12 -7.08 -19.25 -51.02
CA PHE A 12 -7.71 -18.01 -50.54
C PHE A 12 -9.13 -18.19 -49.99
N GLY A 13 -9.81 -19.31 -50.30
CA GLY A 13 -11.15 -19.61 -49.76
C GLY A 13 -11.13 -20.25 -48.38
N LEU A 14 -10.04 -20.93 -47.99
CA LEU A 14 -9.95 -21.64 -46.72
C LEU A 14 -9.35 -20.79 -45.58
N SER A 15 -8.69 -19.67 -45.89
CA SER A 15 -8.08 -18.83 -44.85
C SER A 15 -9.05 -17.81 -44.22
N LEU A 16 -10.16 -17.47 -44.87
CA LEU A 16 -11.13 -16.49 -44.32
C LEU A 16 -12.20 -17.15 -43.44
N CYS A 17 -12.51 -18.44 -43.65
CA CYS A 17 -13.45 -19.19 -42.79
C CYS A 17 -12.84 -19.64 -41.46
N VAL A 18 -11.52 -19.83 -41.38
CA VAL A 18 -10.87 -20.25 -40.12
C VAL A 18 -10.66 -19.07 -39.17
N ILE A 19 -10.48 -17.85 -39.68
CA ILE A 19 -10.25 -16.65 -38.85
C ILE A 19 -11.55 -16.10 -38.24
N LEU A 20 -12.70 -16.23 -38.92
CA LEU A 20 -14.00 -15.89 -38.34
C LEU A 20 -14.50 -16.94 -37.32
N ALA A 21 -14.08 -18.20 -37.46
CA ALA A 21 -14.40 -19.24 -36.47
C ALA A 21 -13.61 -19.08 -35.16
N LEU A 22 -12.41 -18.50 -35.19
CA LEU A 22 -11.60 -18.27 -33.98
C LEU A 22 -12.03 -17.02 -33.20
N TYR A 23 -12.58 -15.97 -33.85
CA TYR A 23 -13.14 -14.83 -33.14
C TYR A 23 -14.49 -15.14 -32.46
N GLY A 24 -15.32 -16.01 -33.06
CA GLY A 24 -16.60 -16.42 -32.48
C GLY A 24 -16.48 -17.35 -31.27
N ILE A 25 -15.34 -18.02 -31.07
CA ILE A 25 -15.13 -18.94 -29.93
C ILE A 25 -14.59 -18.19 -28.70
N VAL A 26 -13.88 -17.06 -28.88
CA VAL A 26 -13.31 -16.30 -27.76
C VAL A 26 -14.36 -15.42 -27.06
N GLU A 27 -15.39 -14.93 -27.74
CA GLU A 27 -16.48 -14.16 -27.10
C GLU A 27 -17.48 -15.04 -26.31
N ILE A 28 -17.47 -16.37 -26.49
CA ILE A 28 -18.37 -17.28 -25.76
C ILE A 28 -17.81 -17.68 -24.39
N LEU A 29 -16.57 -17.33 -24.05
CA LEU A 29 -15.97 -17.66 -22.75
C LEU A 29 -15.99 -16.52 -21.71
N SER A 30 -16.56 -15.34 -22.01
CA SER A 30 -16.71 -14.27 -21.01
C SER A 30 -18.10 -14.24 -20.35
N GLN A 31 -19.02 -15.13 -20.72
CA GLN A 31 -20.23 -15.34 -19.91
C GLN A 31 -19.86 -16.26 -18.76
N GLY A 32 -19.72 -15.67 -17.57
CA GLY A 32 -19.52 -16.43 -16.34
C GLY A 32 -20.52 -17.57 -16.27
N VAL A 33 -20.03 -18.81 -16.41
CA VAL A 33 -20.84 -19.98 -16.16
C VAL A 33 -21.25 -19.88 -14.70
N ALA A 34 -22.54 -19.68 -14.45
CA ALA A 34 -23.09 -19.85 -13.12
C ALA A 34 -22.77 -21.29 -12.70
N VAL A 35 -21.72 -21.46 -11.88
CA VAL A 35 -21.43 -22.72 -11.25
C VAL A 35 -22.70 -23.07 -10.47
N PRO A 36 -23.34 -24.24 -10.70
CA PRO A 36 -24.51 -24.62 -9.92
C PRO A 36 -24.12 -24.50 -8.45
N LYS A 37 -24.97 -23.84 -7.64
CA LYS A 37 -24.81 -23.81 -6.18
C LYS A 37 -24.78 -25.27 -5.71
N ARG A 38 -23.58 -25.84 -5.62
CA ARG A 38 -23.38 -27.14 -5.01
C ARG A 38 -23.88 -26.95 -3.59
N PRO A 39 -24.88 -27.71 -3.11
CA PRO A 39 -25.27 -27.61 -1.72
C PRO A 39 -24.01 -27.82 -0.90
N ALA A 40 -23.68 -26.84 -0.06
CA ALA A 40 -22.51 -26.93 0.79
C ALA A 40 -22.65 -28.23 1.58
N ARG A 41 -21.80 -29.22 1.28
CA ARG A 41 -21.73 -30.43 2.10
C ARG A 41 -21.28 -29.94 3.47
N ALA A 42 -22.17 -30.00 4.46
CA ALA A 42 -21.81 -29.68 5.82
C ALA A 42 -20.59 -30.52 6.18
N LEU A 43 -19.47 -29.86 6.46
CA LEU A 43 -18.32 -30.54 7.01
C LEU A 43 -18.78 -31.20 8.32
N PRO A 44 -18.32 -32.42 8.61
CA PRO A 44 -18.57 -33.01 9.92
C PRO A 44 -18.10 -32.01 10.98
N LYS A 45 -18.99 -31.64 11.90
CA LYS A 45 -18.63 -30.79 13.04
C LYS A 45 -17.65 -31.58 13.89
N VAL A 46 -16.36 -31.29 13.74
CA VAL A 46 -15.33 -31.84 14.62
C VAL A 46 -15.58 -31.22 15.99
N LYS A 47 -15.93 -32.05 16.98
CA LYS A 47 -15.91 -31.64 18.38
C LYS A 47 -14.44 -31.50 18.78
N ILE A 48 -13.94 -30.27 18.79
CA ILE A 48 -12.65 -29.94 19.37
C ILE A 48 -12.87 -29.90 20.89
N ASP A 49 -12.54 -30.98 21.60
CA ASP A 49 -12.57 -31.05 23.07
C ASP A 49 -11.23 -30.61 23.68
N ILE A 50 -10.68 -29.54 23.11
CA ILE A 50 -9.45 -28.90 23.60
C ILE A 50 -9.91 -27.62 24.31
N PRO A 51 -9.60 -27.44 25.60
CA PRO A 51 -9.86 -26.17 26.28
C PRO A 51 -9.22 -25.05 25.48
N LEU A 52 -10.03 -24.11 24.99
CA LEU A 52 -9.48 -22.95 24.30
C LEU A 52 -8.61 -22.17 25.29
N PRO A 53 -7.38 -21.80 24.92
CA PRO A 53 -6.58 -20.94 25.77
C PRO A 53 -7.34 -19.64 26.01
N LYS A 54 -7.39 -19.20 27.27
CA LYS A 54 -7.93 -17.87 27.60
C LYS A 54 -6.91 -16.83 27.14
N ILE A 55 -7.14 -16.25 25.97
CA ILE A 55 -6.33 -15.15 25.45
C ILE A 55 -6.77 -13.86 26.13
N GLN A 56 -5.81 -13.11 26.69
CA GLN A 56 -6.02 -11.76 27.21
C GLN A 56 -5.23 -10.79 26.33
N PHE A 57 -5.89 -9.69 25.95
CA PHE A 57 -5.24 -8.58 25.25
C PHE A 57 -5.10 -7.43 26.24
N GLU A 58 -3.91 -6.81 26.27
CA GLU A 58 -3.61 -5.63 27.08
C GLU A 58 -3.16 -4.52 26.13
N ASP A 59 -3.72 -3.32 26.30
CA ASP A 59 -3.21 -2.13 25.62
C ASP A 59 -1.98 -1.62 26.38
N ILE A 60 -0.82 -1.73 25.74
CA ILE A 60 0.46 -1.25 26.26
C ILE A 60 0.99 -0.03 25.52
N ALA A 61 0.23 0.59 24.61
CA ALA A 61 0.73 1.64 23.72
C ALA A 61 1.37 2.80 24.51
N THR A 62 0.66 3.30 25.54
CA THR A 62 1.18 4.35 26.43
C THR A 62 2.44 3.90 27.17
N LYS A 63 2.47 2.68 27.68
CA LYS A 63 3.64 2.11 28.38
C LYS A 63 4.84 1.94 27.46
N ALA A 64 4.58 1.63 26.19
CA ALA A 64 5.58 1.49 25.15
C ALA A 64 6.03 2.84 24.56
N GLY A 65 5.42 3.98 24.92
CA GLY A 65 5.76 5.30 24.37
C GLY A 65 5.07 5.64 23.04
N LEU A 66 4.23 4.76 22.51
CA LEU A 66 3.46 4.95 21.26
C LEU A 66 2.19 5.77 21.55
N THR A 67 2.34 7.07 21.74
CA THR A 67 1.28 7.96 22.28
C THR A 67 0.69 8.93 21.27
N ALA A 68 1.22 9.01 20.05
CA ALA A 68 0.69 9.92 19.03
C ALA A 68 -0.76 9.59 18.67
N ARG A 69 -1.56 10.64 18.55
CA ARG A 69 -2.92 10.53 18.05
C ARG A 69 -2.90 10.27 16.55
N HIS A 70 -3.47 9.14 16.15
CA HIS A 70 -3.77 8.88 14.74
C HIS A 70 -5.05 9.60 14.32
N VAL A 71 -4.98 10.33 13.21
CA VAL A 71 -6.07 11.13 12.63
C VAL A 71 -6.24 10.72 11.18
N THR A 72 -7.44 10.31 10.79
CA THR A 72 -7.80 10.12 9.39
C THR A 72 -9.29 10.38 9.21
N GLY A 73 -9.64 11.46 8.53
CA GLY A 73 -11.01 11.95 8.39
C GLY A 73 -11.70 12.40 9.69
N GLY A 74 -12.83 13.07 9.55
CA GLY A 74 -13.69 13.49 10.67
C GLY A 74 -14.45 12.32 11.31
N ASP A 75 -15.05 12.52 12.47
CA ASP A 75 -15.70 11.44 13.25
C ASP A 75 -16.85 10.75 12.49
N ASP A 76 -17.58 11.51 11.67
CA ASP A 76 -18.73 11.00 10.89
C ASP A 76 -18.33 10.20 9.64
N LYS A 77 -17.07 10.29 9.19
CA LYS A 77 -16.51 9.55 8.04
C LYS A 77 -17.45 9.55 6.81
N LYS A 78 -17.72 10.73 6.25
CA LYS A 78 -18.72 10.92 5.19
C LYS A 78 -18.24 10.46 3.81
N TYR A 79 -16.94 10.51 3.56
CA TYR A 79 -16.35 10.15 2.27
C TYR A 79 -15.46 8.90 2.36
N ILE A 80 -15.33 8.17 1.25
CA ILE A 80 -14.45 6.97 1.17
C ILE A 80 -13.02 7.31 1.59
N LEU A 81 -12.53 8.49 1.22
CA LEU A 81 -11.20 8.96 1.59
C LEU A 81 -10.95 8.90 3.12
N GLU A 82 -12.00 9.12 3.90
CA GLU A 82 -11.97 9.11 5.37
C GLU A 82 -11.95 7.71 5.98
N THR A 83 -12.34 6.68 5.23
CA THR A 83 -12.43 5.30 5.70
C THR A 83 -11.26 4.42 5.27
N THR A 84 -10.40 4.89 4.35
CA THR A 84 -9.26 4.12 3.81
C THR A 84 -8.15 3.84 4.82
N GLY A 85 -8.13 4.52 5.97
CA GLY A 85 -7.09 4.32 6.98
C GLY A 85 -5.73 4.89 6.55
N SER A 86 -4.67 4.41 7.20
CA SER A 86 -3.28 4.72 6.89
C SER A 86 -2.41 3.45 6.97
N GLY A 87 -1.10 3.58 6.83
CA GLY A 87 -0.15 2.48 6.90
C GLY A 87 0.91 2.62 7.99
N VAL A 88 1.65 1.54 8.20
CA VAL A 88 2.84 1.52 9.06
C VAL A 88 3.99 0.93 8.26
N ALA A 89 5.20 1.42 8.50
CA ALA A 89 6.43 0.81 8.05
C ALA A 89 7.27 0.40 9.26
N LEU A 90 7.82 -0.82 9.19
CA LEU A 90 8.74 -1.36 10.20
C LEU A 90 10.10 -1.56 9.51
N PHE A 91 11.11 -0.83 9.94
CA PHE A 91 12.45 -0.85 9.35
C PHE A 91 13.48 -0.30 10.33
N ASP A 92 14.75 -0.64 10.14
CA ASP A 92 15.87 -0.19 10.97
C ASP A 92 16.43 1.10 10.35
N TYR A 93 15.97 2.27 10.80
CA TYR A 93 16.30 3.53 10.10
C TYR A 93 17.71 4.04 10.43
N ASP A 94 18.29 3.59 11.55
CA ASP A 94 19.60 3.99 12.03
C ASP A 94 20.65 2.87 12.00
N ASN A 95 20.31 1.72 11.39
CA ASN A 95 21.15 0.53 11.22
C ASN A 95 21.67 -0.02 12.55
N ASP A 96 20.87 0.03 13.60
CA ASP A 96 21.23 -0.40 14.94
C ASP A 96 20.89 -1.87 15.27
N GLY A 97 20.31 -2.56 14.28
CA GLY A 97 19.90 -3.96 14.30
C GLY A 97 18.48 -4.21 14.81
N TYR A 98 17.71 -3.16 15.12
CA TYR A 98 16.36 -3.28 15.66
C TYR A 98 15.35 -2.52 14.78
N PRO A 99 14.20 -3.13 14.46
CA PRO A 99 13.20 -2.44 13.67
C PRO A 99 12.54 -1.33 14.49
N ASP A 100 12.49 -0.15 13.90
CA ASP A 100 11.76 1.04 14.32
C ASP A 100 10.38 1.08 13.68
N ILE A 101 9.56 2.07 14.08
CA ILE A 101 8.19 2.19 13.61
C ILE A 101 7.98 3.57 12.98
N PHE A 102 7.64 3.61 11.70
CA PHE A 102 7.07 4.80 11.08
C PHE A 102 5.56 4.63 10.89
N PHE A 103 4.80 5.48 11.58
CA PHE A 103 3.34 5.48 11.56
C PHE A 103 2.84 6.60 10.65
N VAL A 104 2.19 6.24 9.54
CA VAL A 104 1.60 7.21 8.62
C VAL A 104 0.36 7.80 9.25
N ASN A 105 0.27 9.13 9.25
CA ASN A 105 -0.89 9.85 9.75
C ASN A 105 -1.63 10.52 8.59
N GLY A 106 -2.94 10.72 8.79
CA GLY A 106 -3.79 11.42 7.86
C GLY A 106 -4.11 12.83 8.34
N THR A 107 -5.20 13.38 7.82
CA THR A 107 -5.76 14.67 8.20
C THR A 107 -7.29 14.61 8.10
N THR A 108 -7.97 15.74 8.28
CA THR A 108 -9.42 15.89 8.12
C THR A 108 -9.73 16.82 6.95
N LEU A 109 -10.96 16.76 6.42
CA LEU A 109 -11.40 17.68 5.36
C LEU A 109 -11.63 19.10 5.90
N GLU A 110 -12.02 19.20 7.16
CA GLU A 110 -12.19 20.47 7.88
C GLU A 110 -10.85 21.19 8.11
N GLY A 111 -9.75 20.44 8.07
CA GLY A 111 -8.41 20.93 8.36
C GLY A 111 -8.16 21.20 9.85
N PHE A 112 -6.97 21.73 10.15
CA PHE A 112 -6.53 22.08 11.49
C PHE A 112 -6.01 23.52 11.52
N PRO A 113 -6.02 24.18 12.69
CA PRO A 113 -5.28 25.42 12.87
C PRO A 113 -3.80 25.25 12.51
N LYS A 114 -3.19 26.30 11.97
CA LYS A 114 -1.79 26.28 11.56
C LYS A 114 -0.86 25.89 12.72
N GLY A 115 0.01 24.91 12.48
CA GLY A 115 0.94 24.34 13.46
C GLY A 115 0.33 23.27 14.36
N GLN A 116 -0.95 22.93 14.17
CA GLN A 116 -1.65 21.86 14.89
C GLN A 116 -2.07 20.73 13.96
N GLU A 117 -1.64 20.76 12.70
CA GLU A 117 -1.92 19.71 11.76
C GLU A 117 -1.25 18.40 12.21
N PRO A 118 -1.95 17.25 12.15
CA PRO A 118 -1.37 15.96 12.44
C PRO A 118 -0.23 15.64 11.46
N ILE A 119 0.82 15.01 11.96
CA ILE A 119 1.98 14.56 11.18
C ILE A 119 2.14 13.06 11.33
N SER A 120 2.86 12.44 10.40
CA SER A 120 3.34 11.06 10.58
C SER A 120 4.43 11.01 11.65
N HIS A 121 4.63 9.86 12.28
CA HIS A 121 5.55 9.72 13.42
C HIS A 121 6.59 8.64 13.18
N LEU A 122 7.86 8.95 13.44
CA LEU A 122 8.95 7.97 13.52
C LEU A 122 9.29 7.70 14.98
N TYR A 123 9.29 6.43 15.35
CA TYR A 123 9.55 5.94 16.70
C TYR A 123 10.78 5.03 16.70
N HIS A 124 11.83 5.49 17.38
CA HIS A 124 13.05 4.70 17.58
C HIS A 124 12.81 3.61 18.64
N ASN A 125 13.27 2.40 18.37
CA ASN A 125 13.14 1.25 19.26
C ASN A 125 14.22 1.25 20.33
N ASN A 126 13.84 1.45 21.59
CA ASN A 126 14.77 1.50 22.72
C ASN A 126 15.28 0.10 23.16
N LYS A 127 15.00 -0.97 22.39
CA LYS A 127 15.48 -2.36 22.60
C LYS A 127 15.00 -3.04 23.88
N ASN A 128 13.99 -2.46 24.52
CA ASN A 128 13.42 -2.93 25.78
C ASN A 128 11.88 -2.97 25.77
N GLY A 129 11.29 -2.95 24.57
CA GLY A 129 9.83 -2.91 24.38
C GLY A 129 9.22 -1.51 24.51
N THR A 130 10.04 -0.47 24.59
CA THR A 130 9.61 0.93 24.55
C THR A 130 10.18 1.64 23.33
N PHE A 131 9.57 2.76 22.98
CA PHE A 131 9.88 3.56 21.81
C PHE A 131 10.00 5.04 22.17
N THR A 132 10.84 5.75 21.42
CA THR A 132 11.05 7.20 21.54
C THR A 132 10.59 7.88 20.26
N ASP A 133 9.69 8.86 20.34
CA ASP A 133 9.31 9.67 19.17
C ASP A 133 10.49 10.57 18.76
N VAL A 134 11.09 10.26 17.62
CA VAL A 134 12.24 10.97 17.03
C VAL A 134 11.84 11.79 15.80
N THR A 135 10.55 11.97 15.55
CA THR A 135 10.01 12.56 14.30
C THR A 135 10.60 13.93 13.97
N ARG A 136 10.75 14.79 14.98
CA ARG A 136 11.33 16.14 14.81
C ARG A 136 12.82 16.08 14.50
N ASP A 137 13.56 15.25 15.22
CA ASP A 137 15.00 15.09 15.04
C ASP A 137 15.29 14.49 13.66
N ALA A 138 14.46 13.53 13.23
CA ALA A 138 14.49 12.90 11.92
C ALA A 138 14.01 13.80 10.76
N LYS A 139 13.43 14.97 11.05
CA LYS A 139 12.88 15.95 10.08
C LYS A 139 11.70 15.44 9.25
N LEU A 140 10.93 14.49 9.77
CA LEU A 140 9.75 13.91 9.10
C LEU A 140 8.45 14.62 9.50
N LEU A 141 8.39 15.94 9.26
CA LEU A 141 7.33 16.82 9.81
C LEU A 141 6.18 17.12 8.85
N ARG A 142 6.03 16.36 7.77
CA ARG A 142 4.97 16.61 6.80
C ARG A 142 3.61 16.20 7.34
N SER A 143 2.66 17.13 7.23
CA SER A 143 1.23 16.84 7.34
C SER A 143 0.61 16.60 5.96
N GLY A 144 -0.49 15.86 5.94
CA GLY A 144 -1.26 15.58 4.73
C GLY A 144 -2.13 14.34 4.92
N TRP A 145 -2.87 13.98 3.88
CA TRP A 145 -3.71 12.78 3.89
C TRP A 145 -2.91 11.52 3.57
N GLY A 146 -2.07 11.07 4.50
CA GLY A 146 -1.25 9.88 4.32
C GLY A 146 -2.08 8.61 4.14
N GLN A 147 -1.62 7.70 3.28
CA GLN A 147 -2.30 6.45 2.95
C GLN A 147 -1.46 5.22 3.29
N GLY A 148 -0.15 5.30 3.09
CA GLY A 148 0.75 4.16 3.28
C GLY A 148 2.20 4.55 3.09
N ALA A 149 3.10 3.66 3.49
CA ALA A 149 4.53 3.83 3.37
C ALA A 149 5.19 2.57 2.78
N CYS A 150 6.30 2.77 2.08
CA CYS A 150 7.19 1.72 1.59
C CYS A 150 8.62 2.11 1.95
N VAL A 151 9.45 1.11 2.23
CA VAL A 151 10.84 1.27 2.62
C VAL A 151 11.74 0.55 1.62
N GLY A 152 12.86 1.18 1.31
CA GLY A 152 13.97 0.54 0.61
C GLY A 152 15.02 1.56 0.20
N ASP A 153 16.28 1.12 0.24
CA ASP A 153 17.44 1.86 -0.26
C ASP A 153 17.34 2.09 -1.79
N TYR A 154 16.80 3.25 -2.21
CA TYR A 154 16.52 3.51 -3.62
C TYR A 154 17.76 3.99 -4.39
N ASP A 155 18.74 4.56 -3.69
CA ASP A 155 19.97 5.08 -4.29
C ASP A 155 21.21 4.20 -4.06
N ASN A 156 21.05 3.06 -3.38
CA ASN A 156 22.07 2.08 -3.03
C ASN A 156 23.18 2.67 -2.16
N ASP A 157 22.84 3.54 -1.21
CA ASP A 157 23.80 4.14 -0.27
C ASP A 157 23.95 3.36 1.05
N GLY A 158 23.19 2.28 1.21
CA GLY A 158 23.21 1.41 2.38
C GLY A 158 22.31 1.86 3.52
N TYR A 159 21.47 2.88 3.30
CA TYR A 159 20.48 3.33 4.27
C TYR A 159 19.07 3.21 3.69
N ASP A 160 18.17 2.59 4.45
CA ASP A 160 16.79 2.42 4.01
C ASP A 160 16.07 3.78 3.92
N ASP A 161 15.58 4.09 2.71
CA ASP A 161 14.79 5.28 2.42
C ASP A 161 13.30 5.03 2.61
N LEU A 162 12.51 6.11 2.68
CA LEU A 162 11.10 6.06 3.00
C LEU A 162 10.25 6.75 1.93
N PHE A 163 9.37 6.00 1.26
CA PHE A 163 8.38 6.54 0.34
C PHE A 163 6.99 6.54 0.97
N VAL A 164 6.38 7.73 1.12
CA VAL A 164 5.06 7.90 1.72
C VAL A 164 4.06 8.34 0.67
N THR A 165 2.95 7.59 0.59
CA THR A 165 1.83 7.91 -0.29
C THR A 165 0.80 8.78 0.41
N TYR A 166 0.23 9.71 -0.33
CA TYR A 166 -0.79 10.63 0.14
C TYR A 166 -1.95 10.70 -0.87
N TYR A 167 -3.15 10.99 -0.39
CA TYR A 167 -4.13 11.62 -1.26
C TYR A 167 -3.66 13.05 -1.53
N GLY A 168 -2.97 13.22 -2.65
CA GLY A 168 -2.21 14.43 -2.96
C GLY A 168 -0.79 14.08 -3.45
N GLN A 169 0.17 14.92 -3.08
CA GLN A 169 1.57 14.73 -3.46
C GLN A 169 2.22 13.64 -2.61
N ASN A 170 2.64 12.54 -3.24
CA ASN A 170 3.49 11.52 -2.63
C ASN A 170 4.89 12.06 -2.35
N VAL A 171 5.61 11.45 -1.41
CA VAL A 171 6.90 11.98 -0.96
C VAL A 171 7.92 10.88 -0.84
N LEU A 172 9.10 11.12 -1.41
CA LEU A 172 10.27 10.29 -1.21
C LEU A 172 11.23 10.99 -0.25
N TYR A 173 11.48 10.36 0.89
CA TYR A 173 12.45 10.78 1.87
C TYR A 173 13.71 9.93 1.75
N ARG A 174 14.82 10.58 1.44
CA ARG A 174 16.14 9.97 1.49
C ARG A 174 16.66 9.93 2.91
N ASN A 175 17.13 8.79 3.39
CA ASN A 175 17.85 8.68 4.65
C ASN A 175 19.27 9.22 4.48
N ASN A 176 19.73 10.08 5.39
CA ASN A 176 21.06 10.69 5.30
C ASN A 176 22.14 9.89 6.05
N GLY A 177 21.79 8.75 6.64
CA GLY A 177 22.70 7.90 7.41
C GLY A 177 23.14 8.48 8.75
N ASN A 178 22.49 9.56 9.21
CA ASN A 178 22.76 10.24 10.47
C ASN A 178 21.51 10.42 11.33
N GLY A 179 20.50 9.56 11.10
CA GLY A 179 19.21 9.61 11.76
C GLY A 179 18.25 10.71 11.25
N THR A 180 18.59 11.40 10.16
CA THR A 180 17.74 12.42 9.55
C THR A 180 17.36 12.08 8.12
N PHE A 181 16.21 12.59 7.67
CA PHE A 181 15.72 12.40 6.32
C PHE A 181 15.70 13.71 5.52
N SER A 182 15.71 13.60 4.20
CA SER A 182 15.57 14.72 3.26
C SER A 182 14.49 14.43 2.24
N ASP A 183 13.55 15.36 2.05
CA ASP A 183 12.56 15.29 0.98
C ASP A 183 13.29 15.47 -0.36
N VAL A 184 13.41 14.39 -1.12
CA VAL A 184 14.05 14.34 -2.44
C VAL A 184 13.03 14.19 -3.57
N THR A 185 11.74 14.39 -3.28
CA THR A 185 10.63 14.15 -4.22
C THR A 185 10.83 14.86 -5.56
N GLU A 186 11.21 16.15 -5.53
CA GLU A 186 11.47 16.91 -6.76
C GLU A 186 12.73 16.43 -7.47
N LYS A 187 13.81 16.19 -6.73
CA LYS A 187 15.08 15.70 -7.28
C LYS A 187 14.92 14.32 -7.95
N ALA A 188 14.05 13.47 -7.40
CA ALA A 188 13.70 12.17 -7.94
C ALA A 188 12.70 12.22 -9.10
N GLY A 189 12.21 13.40 -9.49
CA GLY A 189 11.24 13.57 -10.57
C GLY A 189 9.82 13.14 -10.22
N LEU A 190 9.51 13.00 -8.94
CA LEU A 190 8.20 12.55 -8.44
C LEU A 190 7.27 13.72 -8.07
N LEU A 191 7.73 14.97 -8.23
CA LEU A 191 6.92 16.15 -7.96
C LEU A 191 5.84 16.33 -9.03
N HIS A 192 4.58 16.33 -8.59
CA HIS A 192 3.41 16.55 -9.41
C HIS A 192 2.88 17.97 -9.21
N LYS A 193 3.37 18.92 -10.01
CA LYS A 193 3.11 20.38 -9.87
C LYS A 193 1.63 20.79 -9.85
N ALA A 194 0.74 19.94 -10.38
CA ALA A 194 -0.70 20.20 -10.43
C ALA A 194 -1.47 19.69 -9.21
N VAL A 195 -0.83 18.94 -8.32
CA VAL A 195 -1.44 18.41 -7.09
C VAL A 195 -0.93 19.22 -5.91
N ARG A 196 -1.84 19.81 -5.16
CA ARG A 196 -1.57 20.55 -3.91
C ARG A 196 -1.91 19.69 -2.71
#